data_AF-A0A7X2BNS6-F1
#
_entry.id   AF-A0A7X2BNS6-F1
#
_cell.length_a   1.000
_cell.length_b   1.000
_cell.length_c   1.000
_cell.angle_alpha   90.00
_cell.angle_beta   90.00
_cell.angle_gamma   90.00
#
_symmetry.space_group_name_H-M   'P 1'
#
loop_
_entity.id
_entity.type
_entity.pdbx_description
1 polymer ?
#
loop_
_entity_poly.entity_id
_entity_poly.type
_entity_poly.pdbx_seq_one_letter_code
_entity_poly.pdbx_strand_id
1 'polypeptide(L)'
;MPTQLHAILADSKAVFARGLNLYPSTPDAAVFNAPRPLLGAELPRNDWLHGRFFVEVNLADLNASEIVKRNNELDARLVISCTDAELIEMMLIGNKYRERYREYAFADQMSMLLPNLSKIQSLPYGEAVSLLDAAQALITADSAP
;
A
#
# COMPACT_ATOMS: atom_id res chain seq x y z
N MET A 1 -5.28 -19.66 7.68
CA MET A 1 -3.81 -19.77 7.65
C MET A 1 -3.24 -18.54 6.92
N PRO A 2 -3.12 -17.37 7.58
CA PRO A 2 -2.57 -16.14 6.98
C PRO A 2 -1.03 -16.05 7.05
N THR A 3 -0.38 -16.96 7.76
CA THR A 3 0.99 -16.79 8.30
C THR A 3 2.12 -16.88 7.26
N GLN A 4 1.95 -17.58 6.13
CA GLN A 4 3.00 -17.73 5.13
C GLN A 4 3.14 -16.51 4.19
N LEU A 5 2.02 -15.87 3.85
CA LEU A 5 1.99 -14.64 3.04
C LEU A 5 2.79 -13.51 3.70
N HIS A 6 2.67 -13.35 5.02
CA HIS A 6 3.45 -12.37 5.78
C HIS A 6 4.95 -12.63 5.78
N ALA A 7 5.38 -13.89 5.72
CA ALA A 7 6.80 -14.23 5.77
C ALA A 7 7.52 -13.88 4.47
N ILE A 8 6.91 -14.17 3.30
CA ILE A 8 7.52 -13.88 1.99
C ILE A 8 7.68 -12.37 1.77
N LEU A 9 6.73 -11.58 2.26
CA LEU A 9 6.72 -10.13 2.07
C LEU A 9 7.40 -9.35 3.21
N ALA A 10 7.95 -10.01 4.22
CA ALA A 10 8.41 -9.36 5.45
C ALA A 10 9.45 -8.25 5.19
N ASP A 11 10.36 -8.48 4.25
CA ASP A 11 11.42 -7.52 3.89
C ASP A 11 11.00 -6.49 2.83
N SER A 12 9.79 -6.63 2.29
CA SER A 12 9.27 -5.75 1.25
C SER A 12 8.84 -4.41 1.85
N LYS A 13 9.33 -3.31 1.29
CA LYS A 13 8.83 -1.98 1.59
C LYS A 13 7.54 -1.71 0.83
N ALA A 14 6.54 -1.20 1.50
CA ALA A 14 5.22 -0.96 0.93
C ALA A 14 5.01 0.51 0.54
N VAL A 15 4.14 0.71 -0.44
CA VAL A 15 3.59 2.01 -0.81
C VAL A 15 2.09 1.94 -0.85
N PHE A 16 1.42 2.96 -0.31
CA PHE A 16 -0.03 3.09 -0.40
C PHE A 16 -0.41 3.78 -1.70
N ALA A 17 -1.35 3.19 -2.42
CA ALA A 17 -1.82 3.71 -3.69
C ALA A 17 -3.35 3.76 -3.74
N ARG A 18 -3.84 4.88 -4.26
CA ARG A 18 -5.27 5.20 -4.32
C ARG A 18 -5.82 4.95 -5.71
N GLY A 19 -7.13 4.72 -5.80
CA GLY A 19 -7.84 4.56 -7.09
C GLY A 19 -7.37 3.36 -7.90
N LEU A 20 -6.57 2.51 -7.28
CA LEU A 20 -6.07 1.28 -7.83
C LEU A 20 -7.14 0.22 -7.60
N ASN A 21 -7.94 -0.05 -8.63
CA ASN A 21 -8.63 -1.33 -8.78
C ASN A 21 -7.57 -2.42 -9.08
N LEU A 22 -6.59 -2.56 -8.19
CA LEU A 22 -5.77 -3.75 -8.08
C LEU A 22 -6.71 -4.82 -7.50
N TYR A 23 -7.60 -5.32 -8.34
CA TYR A 23 -8.01 -6.69 -8.16
C TYR A 23 -6.81 -7.49 -8.61
N PRO A 24 -6.01 -8.08 -7.69
CA PRO A 24 -5.11 -9.09 -8.17
C PRO A 24 -5.98 -10.11 -8.89
N SER A 25 -5.55 -10.52 -10.08
CA SER A 25 -6.25 -11.56 -10.85
C SER A 25 -6.37 -12.86 -10.04
N THR A 26 -5.50 -12.99 -9.03
CA THR A 26 -5.35 -14.15 -8.15
C THR A 26 -5.42 -13.75 -6.66
N PRO A 27 -6.22 -14.44 -5.82
CA PRO A 27 -6.40 -14.12 -4.40
C PRO A 27 -5.12 -14.12 -3.54
N ASP A 28 -4.05 -14.76 -4.00
CA ASP A 28 -2.76 -14.87 -3.30
C ASP A 28 -1.65 -14.07 -3.98
N ALA A 29 -1.97 -13.13 -4.88
CA ALA A 29 -0.94 -12.33 -5.54
C ALA A 29 -0.67 -10.99 -4.86
N ALA A 30 0.61 -10.61 -4.90
CA ALA A 30 1.10 -9.31 -4.50
C ALA A 30 1.51 -8.49 -5.72
N VAL A 31 1.24 -7.19 -5.67
CA VAL A 31 1.61 -6.27 -6.74
C VAL A 31 2.82 -5.46 -6.31
N PHE A 32 3.83 -5.40 -7.17
CA PHE A 32 5.05 -4.63 -6.94
C PHE A 32 5.20 -3.55 -8.00
N ASN A 33 5.80 -2.42 -7.62
CA ASN A 33 6.21 -1.40 -8.57
C ASN A 33 7.65 -0.93 -8.40
N ALA A 34 8.27 -0.48 -9.50
CA ALA A 34 9.61 0.09 -9.51
C ALA A 34 9.81 0.99 -10.74
N PRO A 35 10.79 1.92 -10.74
CA PRO A 35 11.15 2.70 -11.94
C PRO A 35 11.92 1.87 -12.99
N ARG A 36 12.10 0.56 -12.76
CA ARG A 36 12.88 -0.37 -13.59
C ARG A 36 12.12 -1.70 -13.74
N PRO A 37 12.44 -2.53 -14.74
CA PRO A 37 11.77 -3.82 -14.95
C PRO A 37 11.83 -4.71 -13.71
N LEU A 38 10.76 -5.48 -13.48
CA LEU A 38 10.61 -6.41 -12.35
C LEU A 38 10.30 -7.82 -12.85
N LEU A 39 10.44 -8.80 -11.96
CA LEU A 39 10.09 -10.20 -12.19
C LEU A 39 8.64 -10.45 -11.76
N GLY A 40 7.83 -11.04 -12.63
CA GLY A 40 6.43 -11.37 -12.36
C GLY A 40 5.59 -11.24 -13.63
N ALA A 41 4.27 -11.36 -13.48
CA ALA A 41 3.33 -11.10 -14.56
C ALA A 41 3.15 -9.57 -14.71
N GLU A 42 3.54 -8.99 -15.85
CA GLU A 42 3.37 -7.55 -16.09
C GLU A 42 1.88 -7.19 -16.11
N LEU A 43 1.50 -6.19 -15.30
CA LEU A 43 0.14 -5.68 -15.32
C LEU A 43 -0.08 -4.79 -16.56
N PRO A 44 -1.27 -4.81 -17.18
CA PRO A 44 -1.56 -4.00 -18.37
C PRO A 44 -1.25 -2.53 -18.12
N ARG A 45 -0.52 -1.91 -19.06
CA ARG A 45 -0.18 -0.49 -18.95
C ARG A 45 -1.41 0.38 -19.18
N ASN A 46 -1.87 1.02 -18.11
CA ASN A 46 -2.90 2.05 -18.11
C ASN A 46 -2.30 3.38 -17.64
N ASP A 47 -3.04 4.48 -17.80
CA ASP A 47 -2.58 5.87 -17.62
C ASP A 47 -2.00 6.20 -16.23
N TRP A 48 -2.15 5.28 -15.27
CA TRP A 48 -1.64 5.33 -13.91
C TRP A 48 -0.16 4.97 -13.78
N LEU A 49 0.44 4.37 -14.82
CA LEU A 49 1.85 3.99 -14.86
C LEU A 49 2.74 5.17 -15.24
N HIS A 50 2.96 6.10 -14.31
CA HIS A 50 3.87 7.25 -14.47
C HIS A 50 5.35 6.85 -14.58
N GLY A 51 5.74 6.11 -15.62
CA GLY A 51 7.11 5.66 -15.85
C GLY A 51 7.60 4.60 -14.85
N ARG A 52 6.68 3.86 -14.22
CA ARG A 52 6.98 2.74 -13.33
C ARG A 52 6.46 1.43 -13.91
N PHE A 53 7.19 0.36 -13.69
CA PHE A 53 6.80 -1.01 -14.01
C PHE A 53 5.98 -1.57 -12.86
N PHE A 54 4.92 -2.29 -13.19
CA PHE A 54 4.09 -2.98 -12.21
C PHE A 54 4.00 -4.45 -12.59
N VAL A 55 4.21 -5.31 -11.60
CA VAL A 55 4.12 -6.76 -11.78
C VAL A 55 3.29 -7.37 -10.67
N GLU A 56 2.50 -8.38 -11.04
CA GLU A 56 1.83 -9.28 -10.13
C GLU A 56 2.71 -10.51 -9.88
N VAL A 57 2.88 -10.87 -8.61
CA VAL A 57 3.61 -12.07 -8.17
C VAL A 57 2.64 -12.94 -7.40
N ASN A 58 2.31 -14.12 -7.93
CA ASN A 58 1.51 -15.11 -7.22
C ASN A 58 2.32 -15.71 -6.08
N LEU A 59 1.89 -15.47 -4.84
CA LEU A 59 2.64 -15.90 -3.65
C LEU A 59 2.46 -17.38 -3.33
N ALA A 60 1.53 -18.07 -3.99
CA ALA A 60 1.39 -19.51 -3.93
C ALA A 60 2.42 -20.25 -4.83
N ASP A 61 3.12 -19.54 -5.72
CA ASP A 61 4.11 -20.16 -6.59
C ASP A 61 5.35 -20.62 -5.81
N LEU A 62 5.89 -21.78 -6.17
CA LEU A 62 7.11 -22.35 -5.55
C LEU A 62 8.30 -21.39 -5.57
N ASN A 63 8.37 -20.52 -6.57
CA ASN A 63 9.46 -19.56 -6.76
C ASN A 63 9.13 -18.15 -6.21
N ALA A 64 7.96 -17.94 -5.59
CA ALA A 64 7.51 -16.62 -5.16
C ALA A 64 8.52 -15.92 -4.23
N SER A 65 9.09 -16.66 -3.27
CA SER A 65 10.09 -16.11 -2.33
C SER A 65 11.33 -15.56 -3.05
N GLU A 66 11.85 -16.29 -4.04
CA GLU A 66 13.02 -15.86 -4.82
C GLU A 66 12.67 -14.67 -5.73
N ILE A 67 11.47 -14.66 -6.33
CA ILE A 67 10.99 -13.54 -7.15
C ILE A 67 10.86 -12.27 -6.31
N VAL A 68 10.22 -12.36 -5.13
CA VAL A 68 10.05 -11.24 -4.20
C VAL A 68 11.41 -10.72 -3.73
N LYS A 69 12.34 -11.61 -3.36
CA LYS A 69 13.69 -11.24 -2.95
C LYS A 69 14.41 -10.44 -4.05
N ARG A 70 14.42 -10.92 -5.29
CA ARG A 70 15.04 -10.21 -6.42
C ARG A 70 14.36 -8.89 -6.74
N ASN A 71 13.03 -8.82 -6.64
CA ASN A 71 12.31 -7.56 -6.79
C ASN A 71 12.70 -6.56 -5.69
N ASN A 72 12.87 -7.00 -4.45
CA ASN A 72 13.34 -6.16 -3.35
C ASN A 72 14.77 -5.64 -3.61
N GLU A 73 15.68 -6.46 -4.15
CA GLU A 73 17.02 -6.04 -4.59
C GLU A 73 16.97 -4.97 -5.71
N LEU A 74 15.92 -4.99 -6.53
CA LEU A 74 15.63 -3.98 -7.57
C LEU A 74 14.92 -2.73 -7.02
N ASP A 75 14.85 -2.57 -5.70
CA ASP A 75 14.16 -1.49 -5.00
C ASP A 75 12.66 -1.43 -5.31
N ALA A 76 12.04 -2.60 -5.54
CA ALA A 76 10.60 -2.68 -5.70
C ALA A 76 9.89 -2.20 -4.43
N ARG A 77 8.66 -1.71 -4.63
CA ARG A 77 7.73 -1.41 -3.55
C ARG A 77 6.49 -2.27 -3.71
N LEU A 78 6.10 -2.95 -2.65
CA LEU A 78 4.82 -3.63 -2.57
C LEU A 78 3.71 -2.59 -2.58
N VAL A 79 2.74 -2.72 -3.48
CA VAL A 79 1.64 -1.78 -3.61
C VAL A 79 0.46 -2.27 -2.77
N ILE A 80 0.06 -1.45 -1.80
CA ILE A 80 -1.12 -1.68 -0.97
C ILE A 80 -2.21 -0.70 -1.45
N SER A 81 -3.33 -1.23 -1.91
CA SER A 81 -4.47 -0.40 -2.31
C SER A 81 -5.18 0.16 -1.08
N CYS A 82 -5.54 1.44 -1.12
CA CYS A 82 -6.34 2.08 -0.09
C CYS A 82 -7.28 3.13 -0.69
N THR A 83 -8.35 3.44 0.04
CA THR A 83 -9.25 4.54 -0.21
C THR A 83 -8.61 5.88 0.19
N ASP A 84 -9.20 6.98 -0.26
CA ASP A 84 -8.80 8.31 0.20
C ASP A 84 -8.97 8.47 1.73
N ALA A 85 -10.04 7.90 2.29
CA ALA A 85 -10.36 8.03 3.72
C ALA A 85 -9.32 7.30 4.58
N GLU A 86 -8.96 6.07 4.21
CA GLU A 86 -7.88 5.32 4.86
C GLU A 86 -6.56 6.09 4.77
N LEU A 87 -6.22 6.65 3.60
CA LEU A 87 -4.97 7.39 3.43
C LEU A 87 -4.90 8.62 4.35
N ILE A 88 -5.99 9.39 4.44
CA ILE A 88 -6.07 10.54 5.35
C ILE A 88 -5.87 10.10 6.79
N GLU A 89 -6.60 9.08 7.25
CA GLU A 89 -6.50 8.61 8.63
C GLU A 89 -5.11 8.07 8.95
N MET A 90 -4.47 7.32 8.04
CA MET A 90 -3.08 6.89 8.22
C MET A 90 -2.13 8.07 8.43
N MET A 91 -2.32 9.20 7.73
CA MET A 91 -1.51 10.42 7.91
C MET A 91 -1.84 11.19 9.21
N LEU A 92 -3.00 10.92 9.81
CA LEU A 92 -3.45 11.53 11.05
C LEU A 92 -3.09 10.70 12.30
N ILE A 93 -2.81 9.40 12.16
CA ILE A 93 -2.36 8.56 13.27
C ILE A 93 -1.08 9.12 13.89
N GLY A 94 -1.12 9.37 15.21
CA GLY A 94 -0.01 10.00 15.94
C GLY A 94 0.14 11.51 15.72
N ASN A 95 -0.73 12.15 14.92
CA ASN A 95 -0.70 13.58 14.70
C ASN A 95 -1.39 14.34 15.84
N LYS A 96 -0.65 15.19 16.56
CA LYS A 96 -1.17 15.99 17.67
C LYS A 96 -2.29 16.97 17.31
N TYR A 97 -2.48 17.26 16.02
CA TYR A 97 -3.53 18.14 15.51
C TYR A 97 -4.67 17.39 14.81
N ARG A 98 -4.80 16.08 15.02
CA ARG A 98 -5.81 15.23 14.38
C ARG A 98 -7.21 15.85 14.36
N GLU A 99 -7.73 16.22 15.53
CA GLU A 99 -9.08 16.79 15.64
C GLU A 99 -9.25 18.06 14.81
N ARG A 100 -8.23 18.93 14.79
CA ARG A 100 -8.27 20.15 13.97
C ARG A 100 -8.31 19.85 12.48
N TYR A 101 -7.64 18.81 12.01
CA TYR A 101 -7.73 18.41 10.60
C TYR A 101 -9.14 17.90 10.27
N ARG A 102 -9.78 17.16 11.18
CA ARG A 102 -11.12 16.61 10.99
C ARG A 102 -12.23 17.68 10.92
N GLU A 103 -11.97 18.88 11.42
CA GLU A 103 -12.88 20.03 11.27
C GLU A 103 -12.97 20.56 9.82
N TYR A 104 -11.99 20.25 8.97
CA TYR A 104 -11.99 20.68 7.57
C TYR A 104 -12.79 19.73 6.67
N ALA A 105 -13.21 20.23 5.51
CA ALA A 105 -13.78 19.40 4.47
C ALA A 105 -12.76 18.36 3.96
N PHE A 106 -13.26 17.20 3.52
CA PHE A 106 -12.41 16.06 3.13
C PHE A 106 -11.37 16.40 2.05
N ALA A 107 -11.75 17.18 1.03
CA ALA A 107 -10.84 17.60 -0.03
C ALA A 107 -9.70 18.47 0.51
N ASP A 108 -10.00 19.35 1.46
CA ASP A 108 -9.02 20.23 2.11
C ASP A 108 -8.07 19.41 2.97
N GLN A 109 -8.59 18.46 3.76
CA GLN A 109 -7.77 17.53 4.54
C GLN A 109 -6.73 16.83 3.67
N MET A 110 -7.17 16.24 2.54
CA MET A 110 -6.26 15.59 1.61
C MET A 110 -5.18 16.56 1.10
N SER A 111 -5.56 17.75 0.65
CA SER A 111 -4.61 18.75 0.14
C SER A 111 -3.55 19.16 1.18
N MET A 112 -3.97 19.33 2.45
CA MET A 112 -3.10 19.76 3.54
C MET A 112 -2.19 18.64 4.02
N LEU A 113 -2.64 17.39 3.94
CA LEU A 113 -1.90 16.22 4.44
C LEU A 113 -1.01 15.58 3.38
N LEU A 114 -1.29 15.75 2.08
CA LEU A 114 -0.48 15.22 0.97
C LEU A 114 1.04 15.44 1.13
N PRO A 115 1.54 16.61 1.60
CA PRO A 115 2.98 16.79 1.84
C PRO A 115 3.58 15.82 2.87
N ASN A 116 2.77 15.24 3.75
CA ASN A 116 3.18 14.25 4.74
C ASN A 116 3.11 12.81 4.22
N LEU A 117 2.61 12.57 3.01
CA LEU A 117 2.43 11.23 2.45
C LEU A 117 3.72 10.42 2.51
N SER A 118 4.88 11.04 2.23
CA SER A 118 6.18 10.37 2.28
C SER A 118 6.51 9.73 3.63
N LYS A 119 5.91 10.19 4.74
CA LYS A 119 6.14 9.64 6.09
C LYS A 119 5.52 8.26 6.30
N ILE A 120 4.47 7.93 5.54
CA ILE A 120 3.78 6.65 5.62
C ILE A 120 4.12 5.74 4.42
N GLN A 121 5.00 6.19 3.54
CA GLN A 121 5.43 5.44 2.36
C GLN A 121 6.77 4.75 2.65
N SER A 122 7.03 3.65 1.95
CA SER A 122 8.25 2.83 2.10
C SER A 122 8.46 2.22 3.51
N LEU A 123 7.38 2.06 4.26
CA LEU A 123 7.36 1.29 5.52
C LEU A 123 7.53 -0.20 5.23
N PRO A 124 8.14 -1.00 6.13
CA PRO A 124 8.11 -2.46 6.03
C PRO A 124 6.67 -2.99 5.94
N TYR A 125 6.43 -4.07 5.21
CA TYR A 125 5.09 -4.61 4.95
C TYR A 125 4.24 -4.76 6.22
N GLY A 126 4.79 -5.35 7.28
CA GLY A 126 4.06 -5.55 8.54
C GLY A 126 3.63 -4.24 9.21
N GLU A 127 4.49 -3.22 9.17
CA GLU A 127 4.16 -1.88 9.70
C GLU A 127 3.11 -1.18 8.84
N ALA A 128 3.22 -1.30 7.52
CA ALA A 128 2.25 -0.72 6.59
C ALA A 128 0.86 -1.34 6.75
N VAL A 129 0.76 -2.66 6.85
CA VAL A 129 -0.52 -3.35 7.12
C VAL A 129 -1.08 -2.92 8.48
N SER A 130 -0.25 -2.89 9.52
CA SER A 130 -0.70 -2.48 10.86
C SER A 130 -1.24 -1.04 10.88
N LEU A 131 -0.62 -0.14 10.09
CA LEU A 131 -1.07 1.23 9.94
C LEU A 131 -2.42 1.33 9.22
N LEU A 132 -2.60 0.53 8.15
CA LEU A 132 -3.86 0.45 7.41
C LEU A 132 -4.98 -0.12 8.28
N ASP A 133 -4.73 -1.21 8.99
CA ASP A 133 -5.69 -1.84 9.91
C ASP A 133 -6.12 -0.86 11.00
N ALA A 134 -5.17 -0.09 11.56
CA ALA A 134 -5.47 0.94 12.54
C ALA A 134 -6.36 2.05 11.97
N ALA A 135 -6.08 2.50 10.74
CA ALA A 135 -6.92 3.51 10.06
C ALA A 135 -8.33 2.98 9.80
N GLN A 136 -8.47 1.75 9.32
CA GLN A 136 -9.77 1.11 9.09
C GLN A 136 -10.58 0.96 10.38
N ALA A 137 -9.93 0.57 11.49
CA ALA A 137 -10.58 0.46 12.78
C ALA A 137 -11.13 1.82 13.27
N LEU A 138 -10.37 2.91 13.06
CA LEU A 138 -10.78 4.26 13.43
C LEU A 138 -11.97 4.76 12.59
N ILE A 139 -11.93 4.53 11.27
CA ILE A 139 -13.04 4.88 10.36
C ILE A 139 -14.32 4.12 10.74
N THR A 140 -14.18 2.83 11.05
CA THR A 140 -15.31 1.99 11.46
C THR A 140 -15.90 2.46 12.79
N ALA A 141 -15.05 2.84 13.76
CA ALA A 141 -15.49 3.38 15.04
C ALA A 141 -16.25 4.71 14.90
N ASP A 142 -15.79 5.61 14.03
CA ASP A 142 -16.46 6.88 13.76
C ASP A 142 -17.78 6.72 12.98
N SER A 143 -17.97 5.56 12.34
CA SER A 143 -19.20 5.21 11.60
C SER A 143 -20.22 4.44 12.45
N ALA A 144 -19.88 4.11 13.70
CA ALA A 144 -20.80 3.43 14.62
C ALA A 144 -21.85 4.44 15.16
N PRO A 145 -23.14 4.07 15.17
CA PRO A 145 -24.25 4.97 15.55
C PRO A 145 -24.31 5.32 17.03
#